data_AF-A0A2S9FNL5-F1
#
_entry.id   AF-A0A2S9FNL5-F1
#
_cell.length_a   1.000
_cell.length_b   1.000
_cell.length_c   1.000
_cell.angle_alpha   90.00
_cell.angle_beta   90.00
_cell.angle_gamma   90.00
#
_symmetry.space_group_name_H-M   'P 1'
#
loop_
_entity.id
_entity.type
_entity.pdbx_description
1 polymer ?
#
loop_
_entity_poly.entity_id
_entity_poly.type
_entity_poly.pdbx_seq_one_letter_code
_entity_poly.pdbx_strand_id
1 'polypeptide(L)'
;IVGALLLVTGVVGCFLFSLIRPSGSAGDDAVLADRETAALYVKLGEQLHPVLNLTSARLITGRPDNPAMVKSSELDQFARGNMLGIPGAPERMVANTTRDAYWTVCDTPTGSAAGVTVIAG
;
A
#
# COMPACT_ATOMS: atom_id res chain seq x y z
N ILE A 1 42.71 2.50 -20.45
CA ILE A 1 41.96 1.80 -21.53
C ILE A 1 41.00 0.77 -20.94
N VAL A 2 41.47 -0.21 -20.15
CA VAL A 2 40.60 -1.24 -19.53
C VAL A 2 39.48 -0.64 -18.67
N GLY A 3 39.78 0.36 -17.85
CA GLY A 3 38.76 1.06 -17.05
C GLY A 3 37.69 1.78 -17.88
N ALA A 4 38.07 2.35 -19.04
CA ALA A 4 37.12 3.00 -19.94
C ALA A 4 36.20 1.98 -20.64
N LEU A 5 36.75 0.83 -21.03
CA LEU A 5 35.97 -0.27 -21.60
C LEU A 5 34.93 -0.80 -20.60
N LEU A 6 35.33 -1.04 -19.34
CA LEU A 6 34.40 -1.49 -18.30
C LEU A 6 33.26 -0.48 -18.04
N LEU A 7 33.58 0.82 -18.04
CA LEU A 7 32.59 1.87 -17.83
C LEU A 7 31.58 1.92 -18.99
N VAL A 8 32.06 1.87 -20.23
CA VAL A 8 31.19 1.83 -21.42
C VAL A 8 30.30 0.60 -21.42
N THR A 9 30.85 -0.59 -21.16
CA THR A 9 30.05 -1.82 -21.10
C THR A 9 29.04 -1.77 -19.96
N GLY A 10 29.41 -1.22 -18.80
CA GLY A 10 28.50 -1.03 -17.67
C GLY A 10 27.35 -0.08 -18.01
N VAL A 11 27.63 1.07 -18.63
CA VAL A 11 26.60 2.04 -19.03
C VAL A 11 25.66 1.45 -20.09
N VAL A 12 26.20 0.76 -21.09
CA VAL A 12 25.39 0.06 -22.11
C VAL A 12 24.52 -1.01 -21.46
N GLY A 13 25.05 -1.78 -20.51
CA GLY A 13 24.30 -2.77 -19.75
C GLY A 13 23.15 -2.14 -18.95
N CYS A 14 23.42 -1.07 -18.20
CA CYS A 14 22.40 -0.33 -17.44
C CYS A 14 21.33 0.27 -18.36
N PHE A 15 21.73 0.82 -19.52
CA PHE A 15 20.80 1.40 -20.48
C PHE A 15 19.85 0.34 -21.06
N LEU A 16 20.38 -0.80 -21.51
CA LEU A 16 19.56 -1.91 -22.00
C LEU A 16 18.63 -2.46 -20.91
N PHE A 17 19.12 -2.60 -19.68
CA PHE A 17 18.30 -3.06 -18.56
C PHE A 17 17.14 -2.10 -18.25
N SER A 18 17.39 -0.79 -18.32
CA SER A 18 16.37 0.26 -18.13
C SER A 18 15.28 0.21 -19.19
N LEU A 19 15.61 -0.12 -20.44
CA LEU A 19 14.63 -0.29 -21.52
C LEU A 19 13.74 -1.53 -21.34
N ILE A 20 14.28 -2.61 -20.76
CA ILE A 20 13.54 -3.87 -20.53
C ILE A 20 12.62 -3.77 -19.31
N ARG A 21 13.05 -3.06 -18.25
CA ARG A 21 12.26 -2.81 -17.04
C ARG A 21 12.25 -1.32 -16.70
N PRO A 22 11.47 -0.51 -17.43
CA PRO A 22 11.32 0.88 -17.07
C PRO A 22 10.73 0.96 -15.65
N SER A 23 11.41 1.68 -14.77
CA SER A 23 10.97 1.86 -13.39
C SER A 23 9.54 2.39 -13.35
N GLY A 24 8.63 1.66 -12.70
CA GLY A 24 7.24 2.05 -12.55
C GLY A 24 6.24 1.43 -13.54
N SER A 25 6.59 0.33 -14.20
CA SER A 25 5.63 -0.52 -14.92
C SER A 25 4.70 -1.26 -13.95
N ALA A 26 3.43 -1.46 -14.33
CA ALA A 26 2.46 -2.21 -13.54
C ALA A 26 2.80 -3.70 -13.34
N GLY A 27 3.54 -4.31 -14.26
CA GLY A 27 3.88 -5.73 -14.19
C GLY A 27 2.66 -6.62 -13.96
N ASP A 28 2.83 -7.63 -13.11
CA ASP A 28 1.76 -8.54 -12.66
C ASP A 28 1.29 -8.24 -11.22
N ASP A 29 1.61 -7.05 -10.71
CA ASP A 29 1.24 -6.66 -9.35
C ASP A 29 -0.27 -6.45 -9.23
N ALA A 30 -0.89 -7.08 -8.24
CA ALA A 30 -2.34 -7.03 -8.04
C ALA A 30 -2.81 -5.71 -7.42
N VAL A 31 -1.93 -5.03 -6.68
CA VAL A 31 -2.20 -3.74 -6.03
C VAL A 31 -1.20 -2.71 -6.57
N LEU A 32 -1.72 -1.65 -7.16
CA LEU A 32 -0.93 -0.57 -7.76
C LEU A 32 -1.21 0.74 -7.04
N ALA A 33 -0.20 1.58 -6.91
CA ALA A 33 -0.31 2.95 -6.44
C ALA A 33 0.24 3.91 -7.49
N ASP A 34 -0.53 4.94 -7.81
CA ASP A 34 -0.06 6.04 -8.63
C ASP A 34 1.05 6.80 -7.88
N ARG A 35 2.19 6.99 -8.54
CA ARG A 35 3.35 7.69 -7.99
C ARG A 35 3.13 9.18 -7.73
N GLU A 36 2.25 9.82 -8.49
CA GLU A 36 1.99 11.26 -8.38
C GLU A 36 0.88 11.56 -7.38
N THR A 37 -0.20 10.77 -7.41
CA THR A 37 -1.41 11.04 -6.62
C THR A 37 -1.54 10.16 -5.38
N ALA A 38 -0.72 9.11 -5.26
CA ALA A 38 -0.87 8.05 -4.26
C ALA A 38 -2.23 7.32 -4.31
N ALA A 39 -3.01 7.50 -5.39
CA ALA A 39 -4.27 6.80 -5.58
C ALA A 39 -4.03 5.29 -5.72
N LEU A 40 -4.86 4.49 -5.04
CA LEU A 40 -4.74 3.04 -5.02
C LEU A 40 -5.66 2.40 -6.05
N TYR A 41 -5.16 1.36 -6.69
CA TYR A 41 -5.86 0.58 -7.69
C TYR A 41 -5.65 -0.91 -7.45
N VAL A 42 -6.64 -1.72 -7.79
CA VAL A 42 -6.53 -3.19 -7.84
C VAL A 42 -6.79 -3.68 -9.25
N LYS A 43 -5.96 -4.62 -9.71
CA LYS A 43 -6.12 -5.28 -11.00
C LYS A 43 -7.01 -6.51 -10.82
N LEU A 44 -8.17 -6.50 -11.46
CA LEU A 44 -9.11 -7.62 -11.48
C LEU A 44 -9.35 -8.04 -12.94
N GLY A 45 -8.76 -9.17 -13.32
CA GLY A 45 -8.67 -9.56 -14.73
C GLY A 45 -7.89 -8.51 -15.53
N GLU A 46 -8.53 -7.95 -16.55
CA GLU A 46 -7.94 -6.93 -17.45
C GLU A 46 -8.34 -5.49 -17.08
N GLN A 47 -9.05 -5.27 -15.96
CA GLN A 47 -9.51 -3.94 -15.54
C GLN A 47 -8.84 -3.48 -14.24
N LEU A 48 -8.60 -2.17 -14.16
CA LEU A 48 -8.16 -1.50 -12.94
C LEU A 48 -9.34 -0.84 -12.23
N HIS A 49 -9.53 -1.20 -10.97
CA HIS A 49 -10.55 -0.60 -10.11
C HIS A 49 -9.89 0.33 -9.09
N PRO A 50 -10.29 1.62 -9.02
CA PRO A 50 -9.86 2.51 -7.95
C PRO A 50 -10.32 1.99 -6.59
N VAL A 51 -9.47 2.09 -5.56
CA VAL A 51 -9.80 1.59 -4.22
C VAL A 51 -9.61 2.66 -3.16
N LEU A 52 -10.55 2.74 -2.21
CA LEU A 52 -10.57 3.75 -1.15
C LEU A 52 -9.43 3.65 -0.14
N ASN A 53 -8.86 2.46 0.09
CA ASN A 53 -7.80 2.25 1.09
C ASN A 53 -7.04 0.93 0.84
N LEU A 54 -5.82 0.85 1.41
CA LEU A 54 -4.95 -0.31 1.29
C LEU A 54 -5.55 -1.57 1.94
N THR A 55 -6.29 -1.42 3.04
CA THR A 55 -6.98 -2.53 3.69
C THR A 55 -7.98 -3.19 2.74
N SER A 56 -8.81 -2.40 2.06
CA SER A 56 -9.76 -2.88 1.07
C SER A 56 -9.05 -3.54 -0.10
N ALA A 57 -7.94 -2.96 -0.59
CA ALA A 57 -7.16 -3.56 -1.66
C ALA A 57 -6.64 -4.96 -1.28
N ARG A 58 -6.08 -5.12 -0.08
CA ARG A 58 -5.59 -6.41 0.45
C ARG A 58 -6.71 -7.42 0.69
N LEU A 59 -7.89 -6.96 1.13
CA LEU A 59 -9.07 -7.81 1.28
C LEU A 59 -9.56 -8.34 -0.08
N ILE A 60 -9.59 -7.47 -1.10
CA ILE A 60 -10.00 -7.84 -2.46
C ILE A 60 -9.01 -8.83 -3.09
N THR A 61 -7.71 -8.59 -2.96
CA THR A 61 -6.68 -9.47 -3.53
C THR A 61 -6.43 -10.72 -2.69
N GLY A 62 -6.90 -10.74 -1.45
CA GLY A 62 -6.70 -11.83 -0.49
C GLY A 62 -5.24 -11.98 -0.03
N ARG A 63 -4.40 -10.96 -0.23
CA ARG A 63 -2.96 -10.99 0.09
C ARG A 63 -2.53 -9.71 0.79
N PRO A 64 -1.58 -9.77 1.73
CA PRO A 64 -1.08 -8.60 2.45
C PRO A 64 -0.05 -7.78 1.65
N ASP A 65 -0.22 -7.69 0.33
CA ASP A 65 0.77 -7.10 -0.56
C ASP A 65 0.90 -5.60 -0.32
N ASN A 66 2.09 -5.07 -0.56
CA ASN A 66 2.33 -3.64 -0.62
C ASN A 66 2.08 -3.15 -2.04
N PRO A 67 1.54 -1.94 -2.23
CA PRO A 67 1.23 -1.44 -3.55
C PRO A 67 2.52 -1.20 -4.36
N ALA A 68 2.52 -1.62 -5.62
CA ALA A 68 3.59 -1.30 -6.56
C ALA A 68 3.42 0.14 -7.05
N MET A 69 4.49 0.94 -6.94
CA MET A 69 4.49 2.34 -7.34
C MET A 69 4.65 2.45 -8.86
N VAL A 70 3.63 2.92 -9.55
CA VAL A 70 3.57 3.01 -11.01
C VAL A 70 3.30 4.42 -11.50
N LYS A 71 3.69 4.72 -12.74
CA LYS A 71 3.40 6.02 -13.35
C LYS A 71 1.92 6.11 -13.71
N SER A 72 1.32 7.29 -13.64
CA SER A 72 -0.07 7.52 -14.04
C SER A 72 -0.33 7.08 -15.50
N SER A 73 0.64 7.31 -16.40
CA SER A 73 0.57 6.88 -17.81
C SER A 73 0.52 5.36 -18.01
N GLU A 74 1.01 4.57 -17.05
CA GLU A 74 0.90 3.10 -17.09
C GLU A 74 -0.49 2.65 -16.66
N LEU A 75 -1.07 3.33 -15.66
CA LEU A 75 -2.43 3.06 -15.20
C LEU A 75 -3.48 3.37 -16.28
N ASP A 76 -3.23 4.38 -17.11
CA ASP A 76 -4.12 4.78 -18.22
C ASP A 76 -4.19 3.76 -19.36
N GLN A 77 -3.27 2.79 -19.41
CA GLN A 77 -3.27 1.72 -20.42
C GLN A 77 -4.32 0.64 -20.11
N PHE A 78 -4.82 0.58 -18.87
CA PHE A 78 -5.82 -0.39 -18.45
C PHE A 78 -7.23 0.23 -18.51
N ALA A 79 -8.22 -0.60 -18.83
CA ALA A 79 -9.61 -0.19 -18.73
C ALA A 79 -9.98 0.09 -17.26
N ARG A 80 -10.61 1.24 -17.00
CA ARG A 80 -11.04 1.64 -15.66
C ARG A 80 -12.39 1.02 -15.31
N GLY A 81 -12.43 0.33 -14.18
CA GLY A 81 -13.66 -0.18 -13.56
C GLY A 81 -14.22 0.77 -12.51
N ASN A 82 -15.28 0.33 -11.83
CA ASN A 82 -15.91 1.08 -10.75
C ASN A 82 -15.00 1.21 -9.52
N MET A 83 -15.20 2.27 -8.73
CA MET A 83 -14.55 2.44 -7.44
C MET A 83 -15.02 1.39 -6.44
N LEU A 84 -14.07 0.77 -5.74
CA LEU A 84 -14.29 -0.28 -4.75
C LEU A 84 -13.74 0.12 -3.37
N GLY A 85 -14.18 -0.59 -2.35
CA GLY A 85 -13.62 -0.53 -1.00
C GLY A 85 -14.62 -0.16 0.08
N ILE A 86 -14.16 -0.21 1.31
CA ILE A 86 -14.95 0.03 2.52
C ILE A 86 -14.62 1.44 3.04
N PRO A 87 -15.58 2.37 3.06
CA PRO A 87 -15.38 3.70 3.64
C PRO A 87 -14.97 3.62 5.11
N GLY A 88 -13.98 4.43 5.51
CA GLY A 88 -13.51 4.49 6.90
C GLY A 88 -12.64 3.33 7.37
N ALA A 89 -12.34 2.35 6.50
CA ALA A 89 -11.35 1.33 6.82
C ALA A 89 -9.95 1.94 7.02
N PRO A 90 -9.13 1.37 7.91
CA PRO A 90 -7.82 1.94 8.24
C PRO A 90 -6.86 1.86 7.06
N GLU A 91 -5.92 2.80 6.96
CA GLU A 91 -4.82 2.71 5.99
C GLU A 91 -3.66 1.84 6.48
N ARG A 92 -3.46 1.80 7.80
CA ARG A 92 -2.33 1.12 8.44
C ARG A 92 -2.83 0.05 9.39
N MET A 93 -2.38 -1.18 9.17
CA MET A 93 -2.68 -2.35 10.00
C MET A 93 -1.39 -2.81 10.68
N VAL A 94 -0.87 -2.01 11.62
CA VAL A 94 0.25 -2.43 12.47
C VAL A 94 -0.32 -2.95 13.78
N ALA A 95 -0.13 -4.25 14.03
CA ALA A 95 -0.47 -4.85 15.30
C ALA A 95 0.65 -4.60 16.32
N ASN A 96 0.27 -4.46 17.59
CA ASN A 96 1.22 -4.55 18.69
C ASN A 96 1.84 -5.96 18.72
N THR A 97 3.11 -6.06 19.09
CA THR A 97 3.84 -7.33 19.20
C THR A 97 3.53 -8.07 20.51
N THR A 98 3.06 -7.36 21.54
CA THR A 98 2.62 -7.95 22.81
C THR A 98 1.46 -8.92 22.58
N ARG A 99 1.56 -10.12 23.16
CA ARG A 99 0.54 -11.17 23.09
C ARG A 99 -0.39 -11.19 24.30
N ASP A 100 0.04 -10.57 25.40
CA ASP A 100 -0.79 -10.41 26.59
C ASP A 100 -1.92 -9.41 26.31
N ALA A 101 -3.13 -9.76 26.72
CA ALA A 101 -4.32 -8.96 26.51
C ALA A 101 -4.69 -8.17 27.78
N TYR A 102 -3.87 -7.18 28.12
CA TYR A 102 -4.20 -6.25 29.20
C TYR A 102 -5.18 -5.19 28.70
N TRP A 103 -6.34 -5.08 29.34
CA TRP A 103 -7.30 -4.01 29.05
C TRP A 103 -7.77 -3.36 30.35
N THR A 104 -8.15 -2.09 30.25
CA THR A 104 -8.66 -1.33 31.40
C THR A 104 -9.71 -0.34 30.93
N VAL A 105 -10.83 -0.29 31.64
CA VAL A 105 -11.90 0.70 31.46
C VAL A 105 -11.95 1.58 32.71
N CYS A 106 -11.80 2.89 32.52
CA CYS A 106 -11.85 3.87 33.60
C CYS A 106 -13.13 4.70 33.47
N ASP A 107 -13.93 4.74 34.53
CA ASP A 107 -15.06 5.67 34.65
C ASP A 107 -14.75 6.72 35.72
N THR A 108 -14.83 7.99 35.30
CA THR A 108 -14.56 9.15 36.17
C THR A 108 -15.78 10.07 36.14
N PRO A 109 -16.59 10.12 37.21
CA PRO A 109 -17.70 11.04 37.28
C PRO A 109 -17.19 12.49 37.32
N THR A 110 -17.87 13.39 36.62
CA THR A 110 -17.63 14.83 36.69
C THR A 110 -18.52 15.44 37.78
N GLY A 111 -17.93 16.00 38.85
CA GLY A 111 -18.67 16.62 39.96
C GLY A 111 -18.00 16.50 41.32
N SER A 112 -18.75 16.79 42.40
CA SER A 112 -18.24 16.79 43.79
C SER A 112 -17.94 15.39 44.36
N ALA A 113 -18.38 14.33 43.68
CA ALA A 113 -18.04 12.96 44.02
C ALA A 113 -16.65 12.64 43.44
N ALA A 114 -15.61 12.73 44.27
CA ALA A 114 -14.26 12.35 43.90
C ALA A 114 -14.12 10.82 43.91
N GLY A 115 -13.71 10.23 42.78
CA GLY A 115 -13.40 8.81 42.66
C GLY A 115 -13.17 8.39 41.22
N VAL A 116 -12.44 7.28 41.01
CA VAL A 116 -12.29 6.63 39.70
C VAL A 116 -12.64 5.16 39.89
N THR A 117 -13.58 4.66 39.10
CA THR A 117 -13.86 3.22 39.04
C THR A 117 -13.04 2.61 37.92
N VAL A 118 -12.31 1.54 38.22
CA VAL A 118 -11.45 0.85 37.26
C VAL A 118 -11.87 -0.60 37.16
N ILE A 119 -12.14 -1.05 35.94
CA ILE A 119 -12.33 -2.47 35.60
C ILE A 119 -11.13 -2.88 34.73
N ALA A 120 -10.38 -3.89 35.15
CA ALA A 120 -9.19 -4.38 34.46
C ALA A 120 -9.25 -5.90 34.26
N GLY A 121 -8.61 -6.39 33.19
CA GLY A 121 -8.48 -7.80 32.87
C GLY A 121 -7.34 -8.09 31.91
#